data_AF-A0A534LA08-F1
#
_entry.id   AF-A0A534LA08-F1
#
_cell.length_a   1.000
_cell.length_b   1.000
_cell.length_c   1.000
_cell.angle_alpha   90.00
_cell.angle_beta   90.00
_cell.angle_gamma   90.00
#
_symmetry.space_group_name_H-M   'P 1'
#
loop_
_entity.id
_entity.type
_entity.pdbx_description
1 polymer ?
#
loop_
_entity_poly.entity_id
_entity_poly.type
_entity_poly.pdbx_seq_one_letter_code
_entity_poly.pdbx_strand_id
1 'polypeptide(L)' 'MAEVAFPRAIAFWFYALSFAGGILFYVIWGATYGSWNLLRPEWVGAYAVTVVLVGFGIVGMLLYRK' A
#
# COMPACT_ATOMS: atom_id res chain seq x y z
N MET A 1 -6.98 22.59 22.24
CA MET A 1 -6.22 21.36 21.94
C MET A 1 -4.94 21.80 21.27
N ALA A 2 -3.77 21.43 21.79
CA ALA A 2 -2.51 21.74 21.11
C ALA A 2 -2.49 20.98 19.79
N GLU A 3 -2.45 21.69 18.67
CA GLU A 3 -2.36 21.13 17.34
C GLU A 3 -0.98 20.44 17.23
N VAL A 4 -0.95 19.12 17.45
CA VAL A 4 0.24 18.33 17.20
C VAL A 4 0.44 18.34 15.70
N ALA A 5 1.28 19.25 15.22
CA ALA A 5 1.75 19.27 13.84
C ALA A 5 2.55 17.99 13.61
N PHE A 6 1.86 16.90 13.26
CA PHE A 6 2.50 15.62 12.97
C PHE A 6 3.47 15.86 11.80
N PRO A 7 4.75 15.47 11.91
CA PRO A 7 5.71 15.78 10.87
C PRO A 7 5.28 15.18 9.54
N ARG A 8 5.00 16.04 8.55
CA ARG A 8 4.51 15.63 7.22
C ARG A 8 5.45 14.61 6.56
N ALA A 9 6.75 14.72 6.81
CA ALA A 9 7.75 13.75 6.39
C ALA A 9 7.51 12.34 6.97
N ILE A 10 7.13 12.21 8.25
CA ILE A 10 6.84 10.91 8.86
C ILE A 10 5.60 10.29 8.23
N ALA A 11 4.55 11.09 8.03
CA ALA A 11 3.36 10.62 7.33
C ALA A 11 3.72 10.15 5.91
N PHE A 12 4.46 10.95 5.14
CA PHE A 12 4.92 10.56 3.81
C PHE A 12 5.66 9.22 3.81
N TRP A 13 6.61 9.02 4.73
CA TRP A 13 7.37 7.77 4.82
C TRP A 13 6.51 6.57 5.22
N PHE A 14 5.53 6.75 6.11
CA PHE A 14 4.57 5.70 6.44
C PHE A 14 3.78 5.24 5.20
N TYR A 15 3.32 6.19 4.38
CA TYR A 15 2.60 5.88 3.14
C TYR A 15 3.51 5.29 2.07
N ALA A 16 4.75 5.76 1.98
CA ALA A 16 5.76 5.20 1.08
C ALA A 16 6.09 3.73 1.44
N LEU A 17 6.22 3.42 2.73
CA LEU A 17 6.39 2.04 3.20
C LEU A 17 5.15 1.19 2.93
N SER A 18 3.95 1.74 3.13
CA SER A 18 2.70 1.04 2.80
C SER A 18 2.63 0.71 1.30
N PHE A 19 2.97 1.67 0.44
CA PHE A 19 3.02 1.49 -1.01
C PHE A 19 4.03 0.42 -1.42
N ALA A 20 5.26 0.52 -0.92
CA ALA A 20 6.32 -0.46 -1.18
C ALA A 20 5.93 -1.85 -0.68
N GLY A 21 5.32 -1.94 0.50
CA GLY A 21 4.80 -3.18 1.07
C GLY A 21 3.72 -3.82 0.20
N GLY A 22 2.79 -3.03 -0.35
CA GLY A 22 1.79 -3.52 -1.29
C GLY A 22 2.39 -4.08 -2.58
N ILE A 23 3.40 -3.42 -3.14
CA ILE A 23 4.12 -3.91 -4.33
C ILE A 23 4.87 -5.21 -4.01
N LEU A 24 5.63 -5.25 -2.92
CA LEU A 24 6.39 -6.43 -2.51
C LEU A 24 5.45 -7.61 -2.23
N PHE A 25 4.35 -7.37 -1.52
CA PHE A 25 3.32 -8.38 -1.30
C PHE A 25 2.81 -8.96 -2.61
N TYR A 26 2.41 -8.11 -3.57
CA TYR A 26 1.89 -8.57 -4.86
C TYR A 26 2.89 -9.42 -5.64
N VAL A 27 4.15 -8.98 -5.71
CA VAL A 27 5.20 -9.70 -6.44
C VAL A 27 5.53 -11.04 -5.77
N ILE A 28 5.69 -11.06 -4.45
CA ILE A 28 5.98 -12.28 -3.70
C ILE A 28 4.82 -13.27 -3.82
N TRP A 29 3.59 -12.80 -3.56
CA TRP A 29 2.39 -13.61 -3.70
C TRP A 29 2.27 -14.20 -5.11
N GLY A 30 2.47 -13.39 -6.14
CA GLY A 30 2.35 -13.84 -7.52
C GLY A 30 3.38 -14.90 -7.91
N ALA A 31 4.62 -14.74 -7.41
CA ALA A 31 5.66 -15.75 -7.56
C ALA A 31 5.37 -17.03 -6.77
N THR A 32 4.88 -16.93 -5.53
CA THR A 32 4.60 -18.08 -4.66
C THR A 32 3.44 -18.94 -5.17
N TYR A 33 2.36 -18.31 -5.64
CA TYR A 33 1.14 -19.01 -6.07
C TYR A 33 1.04 -19.21 -7.59
N GLY A 34 2.05 -18.75 -8.36
CA GLY A 34 2.08 -18.89 -9.82
C GLY A 34 0.93 -18.17 -10.52
N SER A 35 0.36 -17.13 -9.90
CA SER A 35 -0.80 -16.42 -10.42
C SER A 35 -0.60 -14.91 -10.33
N TRP A 36 -0.95 -14.20 -11.40
CA TRP A 36 -0.84 -12.73 -11.48
C TRP A 36 -2.20 -12.06 -11.61
N ASN A 37 -3.28 -12.85 -11.60
CA ASN A 37 -4.64 -12.34 -11.78
C ASN A 37 -5.36 -12.24 -10.43
N LEU A 38 -5.33 -11.06 -9.83
CA LEU A 38 -6.02 -10.75 -8.57
C LEU A 38 -7.55 -10.74 -8.70
N LEU A 39 -8.10 -10.66 -9.92
CA LEU A 39 -9.55 -10.57 -10.14
C LEU A 39 -10.25 -11.93 -10.05
N ARG A 40 -9.50 -13.02 -9.84
CA ARG A 40 -10.09 -14.34 -9.60
C ARG A 40 -10.74 -14.36 -8.20
N PRO A 41 -11.94 -14.96 -8.06
CA PRO A 41 -12.63 -15.03 -6.77
C PRO A 41 -11.81 -15.70 -5.65
N GLU A 42 -10.94 -16.65 -6.02
CA GLU A 42 -10.04 -17.36 -5.10
C GLU A 42 -9.00 -16.43 -4.44
N TRP A 43 -8.73 -15.27 -5.03
CA TRP A 43 -7.66 -14.35 -4.64
C TRP A 43 -8.16 -13.01 -4.09
N VAL A 44 -9.42 -12.93 -3.70
CA VAL A 44 -10.03 -11.70 -3.15
C VAL A 44 -9.24 -11.15 -1.95
N GLY A 45 -8.64 -12.01 -1.13
CA GLY A 45 -7.76 -11.59 -0.03
C GLY A 45 -6.50 -10.88 -0.52
N ALA A 46 -5.79 -11.46 -1.49
CA ALA A 46 -4.60 -10.83 -2.07
C ALA A 46 -4.95 -9.54 -2.82
N TYR A 47 -6.11 -9.51 -3.48
CA TYR A 47 -6.65 -8.30 -4.10
C TYR A 47 -6.85 -7.19 -3.07
N ALA A 48 -7.56 -7.47 -1.98
CA ALA A 48 -7.85 -6.49 -0.94
C ALA A 48 -6.56 -5.92 -0.32
N VAL A 49 -5.61 -6.78 0.04
CA VAL A 49 -4.32 -6.34 0.60
C VAL A 49 -3.55 -5.47 -0.38
N THR A 50 -3.42 -5.93 -1.64
CA THR A 50 -2.67 -5.19 -2.66
C THR A 50 -3.29 -3.83 -2.94
N VAL A 51 -4.61 -3.79 -3.20
CA VAL A 51 -5.32 -2.56 -3.54
C VAL A 51 -5.32 -1.57 -2.39
N VAL A 52 -5.53 -2.03 -1.15
CA VAL A 52 -5.49 -1.15 0.02
C VAL A 52 -4.10 -0.60 0.24
N LEU A 53 -3.05 -1.43 0.26
CA LEU A 53 -1.69 -0.95 0.53
C LEU A 53 -1.16 -0.03 -0.56
N VAL A 54 -1.35 -0.41 -1.83
CA VAL A 54 -0.90 0.40 -2.98
C VAL A 54 -1.75 1.67 -3.10
N GLY A 55 -3.08 1.55 -3.05
CA GLY A 55 -4.00 2.68 -3.18
C GLY A 55 -3.88 3.68 -2.03
N PHE A 56 -3.85 3.20 -0.79
CA PHE A 56 -3.67 4.07 0.37
C PHE A 56 -2.25 4.67 0.41
N GLY A 57 -1.23 3.87 0.08
CA GLY A 57 0.15 4.32 0.01
C GLY A 57 0.34 5.44 -1.01
N ILE A 58 -0.14 5.26 -2.25
CA ILE A 58 0.04 6.30 -3.29
C ILE A 58 -0.75 7.57 -2.96
N VAL A 59 -1.99 7.44 -2.48
CA VAL A 59 -2.82 8.60 -2.12
C VAL A 59 -2.19 9.38 -0.98
N GLY A 60 -1.70 8.70 0.05
CA GLY A 60 -1.04 9.36 1.18
C GLY A 60 0.30 9.99 0.79
N MET A 61 1.11 9.34 -0.05
CA MET A 61 2.32 9.97 -0.59
C MET A 61 2.00 11.27 -1.33
N LEU A 62 0.95 11.28 -2.18
CA LEU A 62 0.54 12.49 -2.90
C LEU A 62 0.06 13.61 -1.97
N LEU A 63 -0.61 13.26 -0.87
CA LEU A 63 -1.09 14.22 0.13
C LEU A 63 0.04 14.87 0.93
N TYR A 64 1.10 14.10 1.24
CA TYR A 64 2.20 14.52 2.12
C TYR A 64 3.53 14.80 1.40
N ARG A 65 3.58 14.82 0.06
CA ARG A 65 4.82 15.07 -0.72
C ARG A 65 5.43 16.46 -0.60
N LYS A 66 4.76 17.40 0.08
CA LYS A 66 5.20 18.78 0.31
C LYS A 66 5.31 19.02 1.80
#